data_AF-A0A925RFG4-F1
#
_entry.id   AF-A0A925RFG4-F1
#
_cell.length_a   1.000
_cell.length_b   1.000
_cell.length_c   1.000
_cell.angle_alpha   90.00
_cell.angle_beta   90.00
_cell.angle_gamma   90.00
#
_symmetry.space_group_name_H-M   'P 1'
#
loop_
_entity.id
_entity.type
_entity.pdbx_description
1 polymer ?
#
loop_
_entity_poly.entity_id
_entity_poly.type
_entity_poly.pdbx_seq_one_letter_code
_entity_poly.pdbx_strand_id
1 'polypeptide(L)'
;MNAVVRVVSMIVALLPSLCSNAQQAAQITLDSATREKCLSVLRAGLRGEEFWPSIHAAEGLSLEGHGLEVIEYLKPKLKTETDDQKLCGIAREIARAGDRSAIPVMLNILEGENDYGHVHAAESLFKIFEAGDGLAMQRAESRRGNVKLKVMAAGALARCRVPSSIQTVRDVLKYGEPEDYGIAAWVLGQIGDSSDIPRLKAQLPHCPDAATRANFEHALAVLGDADGLQSLQKNLTRTDNAIRTYAATFAGDARATATVDRLKAMLEDPFPDARIRAAQSLLVLAGPAVLPFKVHASAVFKELNASYCWFHPRVAAIPGHGSADQPAVVMTIQKHLGVSDHYSGLYYLRTNDLGQTWTGPTEIPELASRPGENGETIAACDVTPGWLTHSEKILAIGVKLRYGPKGEQLVDKPKSHECAYATYDPKADKWTAW
;
A
#
# COMPACT_ATOMS: atom_id res chain seq x y z
N MET A 1 40.72 -2.26 3.02
CA MET A 1 39.63 -1.34 2.62
C MET A 1 38.32 -2.03 2.94
N ASN A 2 37.56 -1.49 3.90
CA ASN A 2 36.27 -2.04 4.31
C ASN A 2 35.27 -1.88 3.16
N ALA A 3 34.99 -2.98 2.45
CA ALA A 3 33.95 -3.00 1.43
C ALA A 3 32.59 -2.87 2.14
N VAL A 4 32.03 -1.67 2.12
CA VAL A 4 30.65 -1.42 2.54
C VAL A 4 29.73 -2.12 1.54
N VAL A 5 29.14 -3.24 1.95
CA VAL A 5 28.10 -3.93 1.17
C VAL A 5 26.86 -3.04 1.17
N ARG A 6 26.65 -2.29 0.08
CA ARG A 6 25.39 -1.59 -0.17
C ARG A 6 24.37 -2.60 -0.71
N VAL A 7 23.44 -3.01 0.15
CA VAL A 7 22.30 -3.84 -0.26
C VAL A 7 21.28 -2.93 -0.95
N VAL A 8 21.06 -3.16 -2.26
CA VAL A 8 19.97 -2.52 -2.99
C VAL A 8 18.73 -3.40 -2.83
N SER A 9 17.72 -2.90 -2.14
CA SER A 9 16.43 -3.59 -1.95
C SER A 9 15.48 -3.21 -3.09
N MET A 10 14.90 -4.20 -3.75
CA MET A 10 13.84 -4.02 -4.75
C MET A 10 12.62 -4.83 -4.33
N ILE A 11 11.43 -4.22 -4.37
CA ILE A 11 10.17 -4.92 -4.14
C ILE A 11 9.68 -5.45 -5.49
N VAL A 12 9.66 -6.77 -5.66
CA VAL A 12 9.00 -7.45 -6.78
C VAL A 12 7.68 -7.99 -6.25
N ALA A 13 6.55 -7.42 -6.71
CA ALA A 13 5.23 -7.98 -6.43
C ALA A 13 5.00 -9.15 -7.41
N LEU A 14 5.19 -10.37 -6.92
CA LEU A 14 4.94 -11.60 -7.66
C LEU A 14 3.52 -12.06 -7.33
N LEU A 15 2.64 -12.09 -8.34
CA LEU A 15 1.34 -12.74 -8.23
C LEU A 15 1.54 -14.22 -8.53
N PRO A 16 1.52 -15.13 -7.53
CA PRO A 16 1.34 -16.54 -7.83
C PRO A 16 0.00 -16.70 -8.51
N SER A 17 0.00 -17.24 -9.74
CA SER A 17 -1.21 -17.76 -10.36
C SER A 17 -1.64 -18.97 -9.56
N LEU A 18 -2.41 -18.74 -8.51
CA LEU A 18 -3.51 -19.64 -8.20
C LEU A 18 -4.46 -19.55 -9.39
N CYS A 19 -4.85 -20.70 -9.93
CA CYS A 19 -5.88 -20.83 -10.95
C CYS A 19 -6.96 -19.76 -10.78
N SER A 20 -7.31 -19.10 -11.88
CA SER A 20 -8.33 -18.07 -11.98
C SER A 20 -9.68 -18.53 -11.42
N ASN A 21 -9.81 -18.36 -10.11
CA ASN A 21 -11.01 -17.91 -9.41
C ASN A 21 -10.58 -16.80 -8.44
N ALA A 22 -9.66 -15.92 -8.85
CA ALA A 22 -9.72 -14.54 -8.38
C ALA A 22 -11.05 -14.01 -8.90
N GLN A 23 -12.12 -14.28 -8.15
CA GLN A 23 -13.43 -13.70 -8.36
C GLN A 23 -13.13 -12.21 -8.45
N GLN A 24 -13.26 -11.64 -9.66
CA GLN A 24 -12.98 -10.25 -9.91
C GLN A 24 -13.76 -9.49 -8.84
N ALA A 25 -13.05 -8.96 -7.83
CA ALA A 25 -13.75 -8.57 -6.61
C ALA A 25 -14.77 -7.52 -7.03
N ALA A 26 -16.04 -7.78 -6.69
CA ALA A 26 -17.16 -7.12 -7.35
C ALA A 26 -16.93 -5.60 -7.33
N GLN A 27 -16.76 -5.03 -8.51
CA GLN A 27 -16.58 -3.60 -8.72
C GLN A 27 -17.88 -3.06 -9.26
N ILE A 28 -18.37 -2.00 -8.65
CA ILE A 28 -19.58 -1.35 -9.11
C ILE A 28 -19.19 -0.31 -10.16
N THR A 29 -20.11 0.01 -11.06
CA THR A 29 -19.98 1.19 -11.92
C THR A 29 -20.81 2.31 -11.32
N LEU A 30 -20.20 3.48 -11.13
CA LEU A 30 -20.91 4.72 -10.81
C LEU A 30 -21.04 5.54 -12.08
N ASP A 31 -22.23 6.05 -12.34
CA ASP A 31 -22.41 7.11 -13.33
C ASP A 31 -21.70 8.40 -12.89
N SER A 32 -21.40 9.27 -13.86
CA SER A 32 -20.66 10.51 -13.63
C SER A 32 -21.35 11.41 -12.61
N ALA A 33 -22.68 11.51 -12.64
CA ALA A 33 -23.45 12.36 -11.73
C ALA A 33 -23.33 11.89 -10.26
N THR A 34 -23.44 10.59 -10.02
CA THR A 34 -23.27 10.01 -8.68
C THR A 34 -21.83 10.19 -8.19
N ARG A 35 -20.85 10.00 -9.07
CA ARG A 35 -19.43 10.19 -8.74
C ARG A 35 -19.13 11.65 -8.37
N GLU A 36 -19.62 12.61 -9.17
CA GLU A 36 -19.51 14.04 -8.89
C GLU A 36 -20.20 14.42 -7.58
N LYS A 37 -21.37 13.84 -7.29
CA LYS A 37 -22.07 14.03 -6.02
C LYS A 37 -21.24 13.53 -4.83
N CYS A 38 -20.62 12.36 -4.94
CA CYS A 38 -19.72 11.84 -3.89
C CYS A 38 -18.56 12.82 -3.64
N LEU A 39 -17.90 13.28 -4.71
CA LEU A 39 -16.80 14.26 -4.60
C LEU A 39 -17.27 15.60 -4.01
N SER A 40 -18.48 16.06 -4.36
CA SER A 40 -19.07 17.27 -3.79
C SER A 40 -19.30 17.14 -2.28
N VAL A 41 -19.87 16.02 -1.83
CA VAL A 41 -20.06 15.71 -0.40
C VAL A 41 -18.72 15.71 0.34
N LEU A 42 -17.69 15.06 -0.22
CA LEU A 42 -16.37 15.03 0.41
C LEU A 42 -15.71 16.40 0.44
N ARG A 43 -15.75 17.19 -0.65
CA ARG A 43 -15.16 18.54 -0.68
C ARG A 43 -15.86 19.52 0.27
N ALA A 44 -17.18 19.39 0.42
CA ALA A 44 -17.95 20.14 1.40
C ALA A 44 -17.61 19.71 2.83
N GLY A 45 -17.51 18.39 3.08
CA GLY A 45 -17.10 17.83 4.37
C GLY A 45 -15.71 18.29 4.80
N LEU A 46 -14.73 18.28 3.89
CA LEU A 46 -13.36 18.75 4.15
C LEU A 46 -13.35 20.18 4.68
N ARG A 47 -14.22 21.04 4.14
CA ARG A 47 -14.34 22.46 4.48
C ARG A 47 -15.41 22.75 5.54
N GLY A 48 -16.00 21.71 6.13
CA GLY A 48 -17.01 21.83 7.18
C GLY A 48 -16.45 22.32 8.51
N GLU A 49 -17.35 22.69 9.41
CA GLU A 49 -17.00 23.20 10.75
C GLU A 49 -16.57 22.10 11.72
N GLU A 50 -17.15 20.90 11.60
CA GLU A 50 -16.84 19.77 12.47
C GLU A 50 -15.51 19.12 12.11
N PHE A 51 -14.65 18.95 13.10
CA PHE A 51 -13.28 18.46 12.92
C PHE A 51 -13.23 17.04 12.35
N TRP A 52 -13.86 16.06 13.02
CA TRP A 52 -13.77 14.66 12.61
C TRP A 52 -14.39 14.36 11.24
N PRO A 53 -15.58 14.90 10.91
CA PRO A 53 -16.11 14.85 9.55
C PRO A 53 -15.15 15.45 8.50
N SER A 54 -14.48 16.57 8.80
CA SER A 54 -13.46 17.14 7.89
C SER A 54 -12.29 16.18 7.65
N ILE A 55 -11.82 15.51 8.71
CA ILE A 55 -10.76 14.47 8.61
C ILE A 55 -11.24 13.23 7.83
N HIS A 56 -12.48 12.78 8.03
CA HIS A 56 -13.05 11.65 7.26
C HIS A 56 -13.24 11.98 5.78
N ALA A 57 -13.61 13.22 5.47
CA ALA A 57 -13.69 13.69 4.10
C ALA A 57 -12.32 13.76 3.42
N ALA A 58 -11.28 14.17 4.16
CA ALA A 58 -9.89 14.13 3.70
C ALA A 58 -9.46 12.70 3.33
N GLU A 59 -9.79 11.72 4.18
CA GLU A 59 -9.54 10.30 3.92
C GLU A 59 -10.16 9.86 2.57
N GLY A 60 -11.45 10.15 2.37
CA GLY A 60 -12.17 9.81 1.14
C GLY A 60 -11.57 10.48 -0.11
N LEU A 61 -11.16 11.75 -0.02
CA LEU A 61 -10.52 12.47 -1.13
C LEU A 61 -9.14 11.89 -1.46
N SER A 62 -8.33 11.56 -0.45
CA SER A 62 -7.02 10.95 -0.67
C SER A 62 -7.14 9.58 -1.35
N LEU A 63 -8.10 8.75 -0.92
CA LEU A 63 -8.35 7.43 -1.53
C LEU A 63 -8.80 7.54 -3.00
N GLU A 64 -9.40 8.67 -3.39
CA GLU A 64 -9.82 8.95 -4.77
C GLU A 64 -8.77 9.76 -5.57
N GLY A 65 -7.53 9.85 -5.08
CA GLY A 65 -6.44 10.49 -5.80
C GLY A 65 -6.39 12.02 -5.71
N HIS A 66 -7.19 12.63 -4.83
CA HIS A 66 -7.17 14.09 -4.57
C HIS A 66 -6.22 14.47 -3.42
N GLY A 67 -5.10 13.75 -3.26
CA GLY A 67 -4.16 13.94 -2.17
C GLY A 67 -3.56 15.36 -2.09
N LEU A 68 -3.25 15.99 -3.23
CA LEU A 68 -2.73 17.35 -3.24
C LEU A 68 -3.71 18.36 -2.62
N GLU A 69 -5.01 18.26 -2.95
CA GLU A 69 -6.07 19.12 -2.36
C GLU A 69 -6.11 18.97 -0.84
N VAL A 70 -6.00 17.72 -0.35
CA VAL A 70 -5.99 17.42 1.08
C VAL A 70 -4.75 18.02 1.78
N ILE A 71 -3.57 17.86 1.20
CA ILE A 71 -2.32 18.40 1.76
C ILE A 71 -2.37 19.92 1.84
N GLU A 72 -2.78 20.60 0.77
CA GLU A 72 -2.88 22.05 0.73
C GLU A 72 -3.83 22.59 1.82
N TYR A 73 -4.94 21.90 2.06
CA TYR A 73 -5.92 22.29 3.07
C TYR A 73 -5.45 22.02 4.51
N LEU A 74 -4.86 20.85 4.77
CA LEU A 74 -4.55 20.39 6.13
C LEU A 74 -3.18 20.84 6.65
N LYS A 75 -2.17 20.97 5.78
CA LYS A 75 -0.79 21.28 6.19
C LYS A 75 -0.65 22.59 6.98
N PRO A 76 -1.37 23.68 6.66
CA PRO A 76 -1.33 24.90 7.49
C PRO A 76 -1.83 24.67 8.92
N LYS A 77 -2.80 23.75 9.12
CA LYS A 77 -3.43 23.49 10.41
C LYS A 77 -2.50 22.80 11.41
N LEU A 78 -1.50 22.05 10.94
CA LEU A 78 -0.46 21.46 11.82
C LEU A 78 0.28 22.50 12.67
N LYS A 79 0.39 23.74 12.20
CA LYS A 79 1.11 24.80 12.90
C LYS A 79 0.31 25.43 14.04
N THR A 80 -1.02 25.31 14.00
CA THR A 80 -1.93 26.03 14.89
C THR A 80 -2.73 25.11 15.80
N GLU A 81 -2.89 23.84 15.43
CA GLU A 81 -3.57 22.86 16.27
C GLU A 81 -2.68 22.43 17.45
N THR A 82 -3.27 22.33 18.64
CA THR A 82 -2.56 21.99 19.88
C THR A 82 -3.15 20.77 20.58
N ASP A 83 -4.32 20.29 20.16
CA ASP A 83 -4.88 19.04 20.66
C ASP A 83 -4.18 17.85 19.98
N ASP A 84 -3.57 16.98 20.79
CA ASP A 84 -2.79 15.84 20.29
C ASP A 84 -3.61 14.87 19.43
N GLN A 85 -4.90 14.67 19.75
CA GLN A 85 -5.76 13.77 18.98
C GLN A 85 -6.07 14.36 17.61
N LYS A 86 -6.34 15.67 17.56
CA LYS A 86 -6.55 16.41 16.31
C LYS A 86 -5.27 16.48 15.48
N LEU A 87 -4.12 16.73 16.11
CA LEU A 87 -2.82 16.66 15.43
C LEU A 87 -2.59 15.29 14.78
N CYS A 88 -2.91 14.20 15.50
CA CYS A 88 -2.86 12.85 14.94
C CYS A 88 -3.79 12.67 13.74
N GLY A 89 -5.01 13.22 13.78
CA GLY A 89 -5.95 13.18 12.66
C GLY A 89 -5.44 13.93 11.43
N ILE A 90 -4.94 15.16 11.61
CA ILE A 90 -4.38 15.99 10.54
C ILE A 90 -3.15 15.32 9.93
N ALA A 91 -2.19 14.91 10.77
CA ALA A 91 -0.95 14.30 10.32
C ALA A 91 -1.19 12.98 9.56
N ARG A 92 -2.16 12.18 10.01
CA ARG A 92 -2.56 10.93 9.34
C ARG A 92 -3.02 11.17 7.92
N GLU A 93 -3.92 12.12 7.69
CA GLU A 93 -4.47 12.32 6.34
C GLU A 93 -3.47 13.02 5.41
N ILE A 94 -2.59 13.89 5.94
CA ILE A 94 -1.46 14.43 5.16
C ILE A 94 -0.53 13.29 4.72
N ALA A 95 -0.21 12.36 5.62
CA ALA A 95 0.62 11.20 5.29
C ALA A 95 -0.07 10.26 4.29
N ARG A 96 -1.38 9.98 4.45
CA ARG A 96 -2.19 9.19 3.50
C ARG A 96 -2.22 9.83 2.11
N ALA A 97 -2.30 11.16 2.06
CA ALA A 97 -2.29 11.94 0.83
C ALA A 97 -0.93 11.95 0.10
N GLY A 98 0.13 11.44 0.73
CA GLY A 98 1.46 11.25 0.13
C GLY A 98 2.58 12.05 0.78
N ASP A 99 2.29 13.02 1.65
CA ASP A 99 3.32 13.78 2.36
C ASP A 99 3.71 13.06 3.67
N ARG A 100 4.63 12.10 3.53
CA ARG A 100 5.14 11.29 4.65
C ARG A 100 5.92 12.10 5.69
N SER A 101 6.22 13.37 5.46
CA SER A 101 6.89 14.23 6.46
C SER A 101 6.04 14.53 7.68
N ALA A 102 4.74 14.24 7.64
CA ALA A 102 3.83 14.37 8.78
C ALA A 102 3.85 13.17 9.75
N ILE A 103 4.42 12.02 9.36
CA ILE A 103 4.49 10.81 10.21
C ILE A 103 5.17 11.07 11.58
N PRO A 104 6.30 11.81 11.66
CA PRO A 104 6.95 12.10 12.93
C PRO A 104 6.06 12.79 13.96
N VAL A 105 5.02 13.54 13.54
CA VAL A 105 4.07 14.16 14.47
C VAL A 105 3.39 13.11 15.34
N MET A 106 2.86 12.05 14.73
CA MET A 106 2.17 10.97 15.46
C MET A 106 3.15 10.13 16.29
N LEU A 107 4.35 9.87 15.78
CA LEU A 107 5.37 9.14 16.53
C LEU A 107 5.80 9.93 17.77
N ASN A 108 6.05 11.24 17.64
CA ASN A 108 6.43 12.09 18.76
C ASN A 108 5.31 12.18 19.81
N ILE A 109 4.03 12.24 19.38
CA ILE A 109 2.89 12.20 20.31
C ILE A 109 2.85 10.86 21.03
N LEU A 110 3.07 9.73 20.35
CA LEU A 110 3.08 8.41 20.98
C LEU A 110 4.25 8.21 21.97
N GLU A 111 5.36 8.90 21.75
CA GLU A 111 6.56 8.87 22.61
C GLU A 111 6.53 9.90 23.74
N GLY A 112 5.61 10.85 23.69
CA GLY A 112 5.49 11.94 24.66
C GLY A 112 5.12 11.46 26.07
N GLU A 113 5.30 12.37 27.03
CA GLU A 113 4.86 12.14 28.41
C GLU A 113 3.34 12.27 28.55
N ASN A 114 2.71 13.11 27.73
CA ASN A 114 1.26 13.32 27.72
C ASN A 114 0.54 12.17 27.00
N ASP A 115 -0.12 11.30 27.75
CA ASP A 115 -0.77 10.12 27.19
C ASP A 115 -2.14 10.36 26.52
N TYR A 116 -2.66 11.59 26.59
CA TYR A 116 -3.94 11.99 26.02
C TYR A 116 -4.04 11.68 24.51
N GLY A 117 -2.94 11.82 23.77
CA GLY A 117 -2.87 11.57 22.33
C GLY A 117 -2.50 10.14 21.94
N HIS A 118 -2.05 9.28 22.86
CA HIS A 118 -1.37 8.02 22.51
C HIS A 118 -2.26 7.04 21.76
N VAL A 119 -3.52 6.88 22.17
CA VAL A 119 -4.46 5.96 21.49
C VAL A 119 -4.69 6.42 20.04
N HIS A 120 -4.91 7.72 19.84
CA HIS A 120 -5.11 8.30 18.52
C HIS A 120 -3.85 8.24 17.65
N ALA A 121 -2.66 8.42 18.24
CA ALA A 121 -1.40 8.26 17.53
C ALA A 121 -1.23 6.82 17.03
N ALA A 122 -1.46 5.83 17.90
CA ALA A 122 -1.35 4.42 17.55
C ALA A 122 -2.39 4.00 16.49
N GLU A 123 -3.65 4.41 16.65
CA GLU A 123 -4.70 4.19 15.66
C GLU A 123 -4.37 4.86 14.32
N SER A 124 -3.87 6.09 14.35
CA SER A 124 -3.56 6.82 13.13
C SER A 124 -2.42 6.15 12.35
N LEU A 125 -1.36 5.74 13.03
CA LEU A 125 -0.23 5.02 12.45
C LEU A 125 -0.69 3.64 11.90
N PHE A 126 -1.56 2.92 12.61
CA PHE A 126 -2.19 1.70 12.11
C PHE A 126 -2.90 1.93 10.76
N LYS A 127 -3.73 2.98 10.67
CA LYS A 127 -4.54 3.29 9.49
C LYS A 127 -3.72 3.66 8.25
N ILE A 128 -2.47 4.10 8.42
CA ILE A 128 -1.55 4.46 7.32
C ILE A 128 -0.40 3.46 7.15
N PHE A 129 -0.51 2.26 7.74
CA PHE A 129 0.47 1.19 7.57
C PHE A 129 1.88 1.60 8.02
N GLU A 130 1.98 2.32 9.14
CA GLU A 130 3.25 2.81 9.68
C GLU A 130 3.44 2.42 11.15
N ALA A 131 4.70 2.21 11.54
CA ALA A 131 5.07 1.89 12.92
C ALA A 131 6.42 2.51 13.35
N GLY A 132 7.04 3.34 12.50
CA GLY A 132 8.38 3.88 12.73
C GLY A 132 9.42 2.75 12.79
N ASP A 133 10.33 2.81 13.75
CA ASP A 133 11.25 1.73 14.09
C ASP A 133 10.58 0.58 14.88
N GLY A 134 9.33 0.76 15.30
CA GLY A 134 8.53 -0.18 16.08
C GLY A 134 8.69 -0.06 17.60
N LEU A 135 9.69 0.66 18.11
CA LEU A 135 9.98 0.70 19.55
C LEU A 135 8.89 1.41 20.34
N ALA A 136 8.42 2.57 19.85
CA ALA A 136 7.30 3.29 20.46
C ALA A 136 6.03 2.44 20.55
N MET A 137 5.73 1.71 19.47
CA MET A 137 4.58 0.79 19.43
C MET A 137 4.75 -0.39 20.38
N GLN A 138 5.94 -0.98 20.49
CA GLN A 138 6.19 -2.08 21.43
C GLN A 138 6.03 -1.63 22.89
N ARG A 139 6.48 -0.41 23.22
CA ARG A 139 6.25 0.20 24.54
C ARG A 139 4.75 0.40 24.79
N ALA A 140 4.01 0.91 23.80
CA ALA A 140 2.57 1.09 23.89
C ALA A 140 1.80 -0.24 24.03
N GLU A 141 2.19 -1.29 23.30
CA GLU A 141 1.62 -2.64 23.41
C GLU A 141 1.86 -3.25 24.81
N SER A 142 3.03 -2.98 25.40
CA SER A 142 3.41 -3.50 26.72
C SER A 142 2.82 -2.71 27.89
N ARG A 143 2.18 -1.55 27.63
CA ARG A 143 1.67 -0.66 28.67
C ARG A 143 0.47 -1.30 29.38
N ARG A 144 0.48 -1.25 30.72
CA ARG A 144 -0.64 -1.69 31.57
C ARG A 144 -1.64 -0.55 31.74
N GLY A 145 -2.93 -0.89 31.87
CA GLY A 145 -3.99 0.05 32.25
C GLY A 145 -4.70 0.79 31.10
N ASN A 146 -4.24 0.67 29.85
CA ASN A 146 -4.94 1.21 28.68
C ASN A 146 -5.04 0.15 27.58
N VAL A 147 -6.12 -0.62 27.60
CA VAL A 147 -6.34 -1.73 26.66
C VAL A 147 -6.50 -1.23 25.23
N LYS A 148 -7.14 -0.07 25.03
CA LYS A 148 -7.31 0.54 23.70
C LYS A 148 -5.96 0.85 23.03
N LEU A 149 -5.05 1.51 23.77
CA LEU A 149 -3.70 1.79 23.30
C LEU A 149 -2.96 0.49 22.95
N LYS A 150 -3.03 -0.49 23.86
CA LYS A 150 -2.38 -1.79 23.68
C LYS A 150 -2.87 -2.50 22.40
N VAL A 151 -4.18 -2.54 22.18
CA VAL A 151 -4.79 -3.18 20.99
C VAL A 151 -4.40 -2.44 19.70
N MET A 152 -4.42 -1.11 19.69
CA MET A 152 -4.03 -0.32 18.52
C MET A 152 -2.55 -0.49 18.18
N ALA A 153 -1.68 -0.46 19.20
CA ALA A 153 -0.26 -0.67 19.01
C ALA A 153 0.05 -2.09 18.50
N ALA A 154 -0.59 -3.11 19.08
CA ALA A 154 -0.49 -4.49 18.62
C ALA A 154 -0.97 -4.65 17.16
N GLY A 155 -2.08 -4.02 16.80
CA GLY A 155 -2.59 -4.00 15.43
C GLY A 155 -1.60 -3.34 14.46
N ALA A 156 -1.02 -2.19 14.82
CA ALA A 156 -0.05 -1.48 13.99
C ALA A 156 1.21 -2.32 13.77
N LEU A 157 1.73 -2.94 14.82
CA LEU A 157 2.87 -3.85 14.75
C LEU A 157 2.59 -5.06 13.87
N ALA A 158 1.43 -5.70 14.07
CA ALA A 158 1.00 -6.84 13.26
C ALA A 158 0.91 -6.53 11.77
N ARG A 159 0.39 -5.35 11.43
CA ARG A 159 0.23 -4.89 10.04
C ARG A 159 1.57 -4.56 9.38
N CYS A 160 2.54 -4.06 10.13
CA CYS A 160 3.76 -3.48 9.54
C CYS A 160 5.00 -4.38 9.61
N ARG A 161 5.26 -5.02 10.77
CA ARG A 161 6.60 -5.60 11.04
C ARG A 161 6.59 -6.88 11.88
N VAL A 162 5.61 -7.06 12.77
CA VAL A 162 5.59 -8.12 13.78
C VAL A 162 4.25 -8.85 13.72
N PRO A 163 4.01 -9.74 12.72
CA PRO A 163 2.73 -10.41 12.53
C PRO A 163 2.20 -11.14 13.78
N SER A 164 3.09 -11.60 14.67
CA SER A 164 2.72 -12.25 15.93
C SER A 164 2.00 -11.32 16.93
N SER A 165 2.15 -9.99 16.84
CA SER A 165 1.44 -9.04 17.72
C SER A 165 -0.09 -9.11 17.56
N ILE A 166 -0.61 -9.71 16.49
CA ILE A 166 -2.07 -9.96 16.36
C ILE A 166 -2.59 -10.87 17.49
N GLN A 167 -1.73 -11.69 18.10
CA GLN A 167 -2.12 -12.53 19.23
C GLN A 167 -2.57 -11.69 20.43
N THR A 168 -1.96 -10.52 20.66
CA THR A 168 -2.38 -9.59 21.71
C THR A 168 -3.83 -9.13 21.51
N VAL A 169 -4.25 -8.88 20.26
CA VAL A 169 -5.63 -8.51 19.91
C VAL A 169 -6.58 -9.69 20.17
N ARG A 170 -6.17 -10.90 19.79
CA ARG A 170 -6.95 -12.14 20.02
C ARG A 170 -7.11 -12.47 21.50
N ASP A 171 -6.09 -12.17 22.30
CA ASP A 171 -6.11 -12.39 23.76
C ASP A 171 -7.11 -11.46 24.46
N VAL A 172 -7.28 -10.22 23.98
CA VAL A 172 -8.31 -9.30 24.51
C VAL A 172 -9.71 -9.88 24.32
N LEU A 173 -10.01 -10.50 23.18
CA LEU A 173 -11.29 -11.19 22.97
C LEU A 173 -11.47 -12.48 23.79
N LYS A 174 -10.39 -13.02 24.36
CA LYS A 174 -10.44 -14.29 25.11
C LYS A 174 -10.45 -14.06 26.62
N TYR A 175 -9.71 -13.07 27.10
CA TYR A 175 -9.45 -12.85 28.51
C TYR A 175 -9.76 -11.43 29.00
N GLY A 176 -10.14 -10.52 28.09
CA GLY A 176 -10.49 -9.14 28.42
C GLY A 176 -11.95 -8.99 28.85
N GLU A 177 -12.31 -7.75 29.16
CA GLU A 177 -13.67 -7.36 29.55
C GLU A 177 -14.53 -7.02 28.32
N PRO A 178 -15.86 -7.19 28.38
CA PRO A 178 -16.77 -6.92 27.27
C PRO A 178 -16.67 -5.51 26.66
N GLU A 179 -16.26 -4.52 27.45
CA GLU A 179 -16.08 -3.12 27.03
C GLU A 179 -14.90 -2.95 26.06
N ASP A 180 -13.89 -3.82 26.14
CA ASP A 180 -12.69 -3.80 25.29
C ASP A 180 -12.87 -4.62 23.99
N TYR A 181 -13.94 -5.41 23.92
CA TYR A 181 -14.18 -6.30 22.79
C TYR A 181 -14.40 -5.54 21.48
N GLY A 182 -15.03 -4.36 21.53
CA GLY A 182 -15.32 -3.56 20.35
C GLY A 182 -14.06 -3.15 19.58
N ILE A 183 -13.01 -2.71 20.28
CA ILE A 183 -11.75 -2.30 19.63
C ILE A 183 -10.98 -3.50 19.07
N ALA A 184 -10.99 -4.63 19.78
CA ALA A 184 -10.36 -5.85 19.29
C ALA A 184 -11.07 -6.41 18.05
N ALA A 185 -12.42 -6.40 18.04
CA ALA A 185 -13.21 -6.78 16.88
C ALA A 185 -12.92 -5.88 15.68
N TRP A 186 -12.87 -4.56 15.89
CA TRP A 186 -12.53 -3.61 14.84
C TRP A 186 -11.15 -3.90 14.22
N VAL A 187 -10.11 -4.08 15.04
CA VAL A 187 -8.75 -4.39 14.55
C VAL A 187 -8.74 -5.72 13.79
N LEU A 188 -9.37 -6.78 14.32
CA LEU A 188 -9.44 -8.06 13.61
C LEU A 188 -10.22 -7.96 12.29
N GLY A 189 -11.26 -7.15 12.21
CA GLY A 189 -11.93 -6.87 10.94
C GLY A 189 -11.01 -6.25 9.88
N GLN A 190 -9.95 -5.55 10.29
CA GLN A 190 -9.07 -4.80 9.39
C GLN A 190 -7.76 -5.52 9.04
N ILE A 191 -7.26 -6.42 9.90
CA ILE A 191 -6.00 -7.17 9.70
C ILE A 191 -6.10 -8.68 9.95
N GLY A 192 -7.22 -9.16 10.47
CA GLY A 192 -7.46 -10.58 10.71
C GLY A 192 -7.78 -11.33 9.42
N ASP A 193 -8.15 -12.60 9.59
CA ASP A 193 -8.55 -13.46 8.48
C ASP A 193 -9.77 -14.31 8.86
N SER A 194 -10.26 -15.13 7.93
CA SER A 194 -11.44 -15.98 8.14
C SER A 194 -11.35 -16.91 9.37
N SER A 195 -10.14 -17.22 9.87
CA SER A 195 -9.97 -18.01 11.10
C SER A 195 -10.37 -17.25 12.37
N ASP A 196 -10.55 -15.93 12.29
CA ASP A 196 -11.00 -15.10 13.41
C ASP A 196 -12.54 -15.08 13.54
N ILE A 197 -13.30 -15.54 12.54
CA ILE A 197 -14.78 -15.57 12.54
C ILE A 197 -15.34 -16.34 13.75
N PRO A 198 -14.92 -17.58 14.08
CA PRO A 198 -15.49 -18.31 15.21
C PRO A 198 -15.28 -17.59 16.54
N ARG A 199 -14.14 -16.89 16.71
CA ARG A 199 -13.83 -16.13 17.93
C ARG A 199 -14.72 -14.90 18.07
N LEU A 200 -14.94 -14.19 16.96
CA LEU A 200 -15.86 -13.04 16.95
C LEU A 200 -17.29 -13.49 17.24
N LYS A 201 -17.75 -14.59 16.61
CA LYS A 201 -19.09 -15.15 16.86
C LYS A 201 -19.28 -15.59 18.31
N ALA A 202 -18.25 -16.17 18.94
CA ALA A 202 -18.32 -16.58 20.34
C ALA A 202 -18.53 -15.39 21.31
N GLN A 203 -18.08 -14.18 20.97
CA GLN A 203 -18.20 -13.01 21.84
C GLN A 203 -19.42 -12.12 21.57
N LEU A 204 -20.12 -12.31 20.45
CA LEU A 204 -21.36 -11.58 20.13
C LEU A 204 -22.44 -11.61 21.25
N PRO A 205 -22.67 -12.73 21.98
CA PRO A 205 -23.63 -12.76 23.09
C PRO A 205 -23.24 -11.89 24.28
N HIS A 206 -21.95 -11.53 24.39
CA HIS A 206 -21.39 -10.80 25.53
C HIS A 206 -21.24 -9.30 25.27
N CYS A 207 -21.55 -8.80 24.06
CA CYS A 207 -21.48 -7.38 23.76
C CYS A 207 -22.41 -6.56 24.69
N PRO A 208 -21.92 -5.53 25.38
CA PRO A 208 -22.68 -4.78 26.38
C PRO A 208 -23.75 -3.86 25.78
N ASP A 209 -23.60 -3.47 24.51
CA ASP A 209 -24.49 -2.53 23.84
C ASP A 209 -24.58 -2.80 22.32
N ALA A 210 -25.48 -2.07 21.66
CA ALA A 210 -25.74 -2.21 20.23
C ALA A 210 -24.58 -1.72 19.34
N ALA A 211 -23.81 -0.73 19.77
CA ALA A 211 -22.67 -0.20 19.02
C ALA A 211 -21.49 -1.19 19.06
N THR A 212 -21.21 -1.77 20.23
CA THR A 212 -20.22 -2.83 20.40
C THR A 212 -20.63 -4.05 19.58
N ARG A 213 -21.90 -4.46 19.60
CA ARG A 213 -22.41 -5.54 18.73
C ARG A 213 -22.20 -5.22 17.24
N ALA A 214 -22.52 -4.00 16.81
CA ALA A 214 -22.36 -3.59 15.41
C ALA A 214 -20.89 -3.70 14.96
N ASN A 215 -19.91 -3.35 15.81
CA ASN A 215 -18.49 -3.51 15.48
C ASN A 215 -18.11 -4.97 15.17
N PHE A 216 -18.66 -5.93 15.91
CA PHE A 216 -18.47 -7.35 15.62
C PHE A 216 -19.10 -7.76 14.29
N GLU A 217 -20.34 -7.35 14.06
CA GLU A 217 -21.07 -7.66 12.82
C GLU A 217 -20.35 -7.08 11.58
N HIS A 218 -19.82 -5.87 11.71
CA HIS A 218 -19.04 -5.22 10.66
C HIS A 218 -17.71 -5.93 10.42
N ALA A 219 -16.98 -6.29 11.48
CA ALA A 219 -15.74 -7.06 11.36
C ALA A 219 -15.98 -8.44 10.70
N LEU A 220 -17.05 -9.14 11.10
CA LEU A 220 -17.48 -10.39 10.50
C LEU A 220 -17.77 -10.22 8.99
N ALA A 221 -18.45 -9.14 8.60
CA ALA A 221 -18.69 -8.85 7.18
C ALA A 221 -17.40 -8.71 6.37
N VAL A 222 -16.40 -7.96 6.90
CA VAL A 222 -15.10 -7.78 6.22
C VAL A 222 -14.33 -9.09 6.11
N LEU A 223 -14.43 -9.95 7.12
CA LEU A 223 -13.79 -11.26 7.13
C LEU A 223 -14.52 -12.31 6.25
N GLY A 224 -15.62 -11.93 5.61
CA GLY A 224 -16.37 -12.77 4.66
C GLY A 224 -17.49 -13.60 5.28
N ASP A 225 -17.93 -13.29 6.50
CA ASP A 225 -19.08 -13.96 7.12
C ASP A 225 -20.41 -13.45 6.56
N ALA A 226 -21.25 -14.39 6.09
CA ALA A 226 -22.52 -14.07 5.46
C ALA A 226 -23.54 -13.43 6.43
N ASP A 227 -23.56 -13.86 7.70
CA ASP A 227 -24.46 -13.27 8.71
C ASP A 227 -24.00 -11.86 9.06
N GLY A 228 -22.69 -11.65 9.21
CA GLY A 228 -22.07 -10.33 9.36
C GLY A 228 -22.47 -9.38 8.23
N LEU A 229 -22.42 -9.84 6.98
CA LEU A 229 -22.83 -9.04 5.82
C LEU A 229 -24.32 -8.65 5.87
N GLN A 230 -25.20 -9.56 6.30
CA GLN A 230 -26.63 -9.24 6.48
C GLN A 230 -26.84 -8.24 7.62
N SER A 231 -26.13 -8.38 8.73
CA SER A 231 -26.19 -7.41 9.83
C SER A 231 -25.64 -6.04 9.42
N LEU A 232 -24.55 -5.99 8.67
CA LEU A 232 -24.01 -4.75 8.11
C LEU A 232 -25.05 -4.01 7.25
N GLN A 233 -25.77 -4.72 6.38
CA GLN A 233 -26.86 -4.15 5.58
C GLN A 233 -27.98 -3.56 6.45
N LYS A 234 -28.35 -4.23 7.54
CA LYS A 234 -29.34 -3.72 8.51
C LYS A 234 -28.80 -2.51 9.28
N ASN A 235 -27.51 -2.48 9.59
CA ASN A 235 -26.90 -1.40 10.35
C ASN A 235 -26.88 -0.07 9.57
N LEU A 236 -26.85 -0.11 8.23
CA LEU A 236 -27.01 1.07 7.36
C LEU A 236 -28.37 1.78 7.48
N THR A 237 -29.37 1.15 8.09
CA THR A 237 -30.72 1.74 8.29
C THR A 237 -31.01 2.05 9.76
N ARG A 238 -30.04 1.93 10.66
CA ARG A 238 -30.22 2.23 12.09
C ARG A 238 -30.49 3.71 12.32
N THR A 239 -31.34 4.00 13.30
CA THR A 239 -31.64 5.36 13.75
C THR A 239 -30.43 6.00 14.42
N ASP A 240 -29.66 5.21 15.16
CA ASP A 240 -28.38 5.64 15.73
C ASP A 240 -27.40 6.04 14.62
N ASN A 241 -26.99 7.31 14.65
CA ASN A 241 -26.12 7.89 13.63
C ASN A 241 -24.72 7.26 13.62
N ALA A 242 -24.19 6.88 14.78
CA ALA A 242 -22.86 6.27 14.87
C ALA A 242 -22.88 4.88 14.23
N ILE A 243 -23.83 4.02 14.61
CA ILE A 243 -23.96 2.67 14.02
C ILE A 243 -24.10 2.76 12.50
N ARG A 244 -24.96 3.65 12.01
CA ARG A 244 -25.19 3.85 10.58
C ARG A 244 -23.95 4.39 9.84
N THR A 245 -23.21 5.32 10.45
CA THR A 245 -22.00 5.90 9.87
C THR A 245 -20.88 4.87 9.78
N TYR A 246 -20.64 4.09 10.85
CA TYR A 246 -19.65 3.02 10.82
C TYR A 246 -20.03 1.90 9.85
N ALA A 247 -21.32 1.54 9.76
CA ALA A 247 -21.79 0.58 8.76
C ALA A 247 -21.50 1.04 7.33
N ALA A 248 -21.59 2.34 7.04
CA ALA A 248 -21.23 2.88 5.73
C ALA A 248 -19.75 2.63 5.44
N THR A 249 -18.84 3.02 6.34
CA THR A 249 -17.39 2.76 6.18
C THR A 249 -17.09 1.28 5.91
N PHE A 250 -17.65 0.40 6.74
CA PHE A 250 -17.41 -1.03 6.63
C PHE A 250 -18.05 -1.67 5.39
N ALA A 251 -19.06 -1.05 4.77
CA ALA A 251 -19.58 -1.49 3.48
C ALA A 251 -18.55 -1.35 2.36
N GLY A 252 -17.72 -0.29 2.40
CA GLY A 252 -16.57 -0.14 1.52
C GLY A 252 -15.52 -1.22 1.78
N ASP A 253 -15.11 -1.38 3.04
CA ASP A 253 -14.07 -2.34 3.46
C ASP A 253 -14.44 -3.79 3.14
N ALA A 254 -15.70 -4.17 3.39
CA ALA A 254 -16.21 -5.51 3.11
C ALA A 254 -16.52 -5.75 1.63
N ARG A 255 -16.32 -4.74 0.77
CA ARG A 255 -16.73 -4.76 -0.65
C ARG A 255 -18.20 -5.18 -0.81
N ALA A 256 -19.07 -4.69 0.06
CA ALA A 256 -20.47 -5.08 0.17
C ALA A 256 -21.33 -4.46 -0.94
N THR A 257 -21.16 -4.88 -2.19
CA THR A 257 -21.81 -4.28 -3.37
C THR A 257 -23.34 -4.28 -3.34
N ALA A 258 -23.95 -5.19 -2.58
CA ALA A 258 -25.41 -5.19 -2.35
C ALA A 258 -25.92 -3.95 -1.57
N THR A 259 -25.03 -3.15 -0.98
CA THR A 259 -25.39 -1.95 -0.19
C THR A 259 -25.49 -0.67 -1.02
N VAL A 260 -25.16 -0.71 -2.32
CA VAL A 260 -24.99 0.48 -3.17
C VAL A 260 -26.20 1.40 -3.15
N ASP A 261 -27.41 0.87 -3.32
CA ASP A 261 -28.62 1.71 -3.35
C ASP A 261 -28.85 2.41 -2.02
N ARG A 262 -28.54 1.71 -0.91
CA ARG A 262 -28.63 2.31 0.42
C ARG A 262 -27.57 3.39 0.63
N LEU A 263 -26.33 3.15 0.20
CA LEU A 263 -25.25 4.14 0.27
C LEU A 263 -25.57 5.37 -0.60
N LYS A 264 -26.15 5.19 -1.79
CA LYS A 264 -26.63 6.30 -2.64
C LYS A 264 -27.69 7.15 -1.93
N ALA A 265 -28.63 6.52 -1.23
CA ALA A 265 -29.62 7.24 -0.42
C ALA A 265 -28.98 7.99 0.76
N MET A 266 -27.93 7.42 1.38
CA MET A 266 -27.19 8.07 2.47
C MET A 266 -26.36 9.28 2.04
N LEU A 267 -26.20 9.55 0.74
CA LEU A 267 -25.64 10.83 0.28
C LEU A 267 -26.50 12.04 0.68
N GLU A 268 -27.76 11.81 1.07
CA GLU A 268 -28.70 12.82 1.59
C GLU A 268 -28.99 12.62 3.09
N ASP A 269 -28.18 11.84 3.81
CA ASP A 269 -28.39 11.60 5.23
C ASP A 269 -28.33 12.91 6.03
N PRO A 270 -29.23 13.14 7.01
CA PRO A 270 -29.19 14.36 7.81
C PRO A 270 -27.88 14.50 8.60
N PHE A 271 -27.23 13.39 8.96
CA PHE A 271 -25.97 13.41 9.69
C PHE A 271 -24.78 13.57 8.72
N PRO A 272 -23.99 14.66 8.82
CA PRO A 272 -22.92 14.96 7.86
C PRO A 272 -21.90 13.83 7.68
N ASP A 273 -21.48 13.20 8.77
CA ASP A 273 -20.46 12.15 8.71
C ASP A 273 -20.98 10.88 8.00
N ALA A 274 -22.28 10.57 8.14
CA ALA A 274 -22.90 9.47 7.42
C ALA A 274 -22.88 9.71 5.90
N ARG A 275 -23.10 10.95 5.45
CA ARG A 275 -22.96 11.32 4.02
C ARG A 275 -21.54 11.12 3.52
N ILE A 276 -20.56 11.57 4.30
CA ILE A 276 -19.13 11.47 3.98
C ILE A 276 -18.70 10.01 3.85
N ARG A 277 -19.04 9.16 4.83
CA ARG A 277 -18.71 7.73 4.79
C ARG A 277 -19.43 6.98 3.68
N ALA A 278 -20.66 7.37 3.34
CA ALA A 278 -21.37 6.82 2.18
C ALA A 278 -20.69 7.21 0.86
N ALA A 279 -20.30 8.48 0.69
CA ALA A 279 -19.57 8.96 -0.48
C ALA A 279 -18.22 8.24 -0.64
N GLN A 280 -17.43 8.16 0.43
CA GLN A 280 -16.18 7.40 0.45
C GLN A 280 -16.41 5.94 0.02
N SER A 281 -17.40 5.26 0.60
CA SER A 281 -17.62 3.83 0.35
C SER A 281 -18.11 3.54 -1.06
N LEU A 282 -18.96 4.40 -1.64
CA LEU A 282 -19.32 4.30 -3.05
C LEU A 282 -18.10 4.40 -3.96
N LEU A 283 -17.20 5.37 -3.70
CA LEU A 283 -15.95 5.52 -4.45
C LEU A 283 -15.04 4.33 -4.27
N VAL A 284 -14.87 3.82 -3.05
CA VAL A 284 -14.08 2.60 -2.76
C VAL A 284 -14.63 1.40 -3.53
N LEU A 285 -15.95 1.17 -3.51
CA LEU A 285 -16.59 0.07 -4.23
C LEU A 285 -16.44 0.20 -5.76
N ALA A 286 -16.41 1.44 -6.26
CA ALA A 286 -16.20 1.75 -7.67
C ALA A 286 -14.72 1.74 -8.07
N GLY A 287 -13.81 1.84 -7.10
CA GLY A 287 -12.37 1.77 -7.28
C GLY A 287 -11.87 0.35 -7.52
N PRO A 288 -10.63 0.21 -8.02
CA PRO A 288 -10.02 -1.09 -8.25
C PRO A 288 -9.95 -1.88 -6.96
N ALA A 289 -10.15 -3.19 -7.07
CA ALA A 289 -9.89 -4.09 -5.95
C ALA A 289 -8.39 -4.09 -5.62
N VAL A 290 -8.04 -3.78 -4.38
CA VAL A 290 -6.66 -3.94 -3.91
C VAL A 290 -6.43 -5.41 -3.63
N LEU A 291 -5.56 -6.04 -4.42
CA LEU A 291 -5.19 -7.44 -4.19
C LEU A 291 -4.30 -7.53 -2.95
N PRO A 292 -4.59 -8.44 -2.00
CA PRO A 292 -3.67 -8.69 -0.90
C PRO A 292 -2.38 -9.30 -1.43
N PHE A 293 -1.24 -8.85 -0.92
CA PHE A 293 0.07 -9.42 -1.25
C PHE A 293 0.92 -9.58 0.00
N LYS A 294 1.84 -10.54 -0.04
CA LYS A 294 2.89 -10.71 0.98
C LYS A 294 4.21 -10.33 0.34
N VAL A 295 5.00 -9.51 1.04
CA VAL A 295 6.35 -9.14 0.59
C VAL A 295 7.35 -10.05 1.29
N HIS A 296 8.27 -10.62 0.53
CA HIS A 296 9.42 -11.35 1.04
C HIS A 296 10.69 -10.71 0.51
N ALA A 297 11.66 -10.45 1.41
CA ALA A 297 12.96 -9.94 1.02
C ALA A 297 13.93 -11.10 0.83
N SER A 298 14.39 -11.29 -0.42
CA SER A 298 15.44 -12.26 -0.77
C SER A 298 16.43 -11.64 -1.73
N ALA A 299 17.69 -12.06 -1.65
CA ALA A 299 18.69 -11.71 -2.66
C ALA A 299 18.52 -12.62 -3.87
N VAL A 300 18.21 -12.04 -5.03
CA VAL A 300 18.06 -12.75 -6.31
C VAL A 300 19.40 -13.30 -6.80
N PHE A 301 20.47 -12.51 -6.67
CA PHE A 301 21.82 -12.88 -7.05
C PHE A 301 22.82 -12.25 -6.09
N LYS A 302 23.88 -12.99 -5.77
CA LYS A 302 24.97 -12.53 -4.90
C LYS A 302 26.31 -12.79 -5.57
N GLU A 303 27.08 -11.74 -5.75
CA GLU A 303 28.46 -11.82 -6.22
C GLU A 303 29.27 -10.74 -5.50
N LEU A 304 30.49 -11.11 -5.08
CA LEU A 304 31.48 -10.16 -4.62
C LEU A 304 32.57 -10.05 -5.69
N ASN A 305 32.71 -8.87 -6.29
CA ASN A 305 33.71 -8.59 -7.31
C ASN A 305 34.43 -7.28 -6.98
N ALA A 306 35.76 -7.25 -7.14
CA ALA A 306 36.56 -6.07 -6.83
C ALA A 306 36.47 -4.97 -7.90
N SER A 307 36.12 -5.33 -9.13
CA SER A 307 36.11 -4.43 -10.28
C SER A 307 34.74 -3.84 -10.57
N TYR A 308 33.66 -4.43 -10.06
CA TYR A 308 32.30 -3.94 -10.26
C TYR A 308 31.33 -4.37 -9.17
N CYS A 309 30.19 -3.69 -9.09
CA CYS A 309 29.00 -4.19 -8.40
C CYS A 309 27.78 -4.19 -9.34
N TRP A 310 26.81 -5.03 -9.04
CA TRP A 310 25.55 -5.07 -9.80
C TRP A 310 24.63 -3.93 -9.38
N PHE A 311 24.04 -3.27 -10.37
CA PHE A 311 23.23 -2.07 -10.21
C PHE A 311 22.00 -2.12 -11.14
N HIS A 312 21.08 -1.20 -10.89
CA HIS A 312 19.85 -1.00 -11.66
C HIS A 312 19.00 -2.27 -11.91
N PRO A 313 18.69 -3.09 -10.89
CA PRO A 313 17.69 -4.14 -11.06
C PRO A 313 16.34 -3.51 -11.40
N ARG A 314 15.81 -3.84 -12.59
CA ARG A 314 14.47 -3.47 -13.06
C ARG A 314 13.78 -4.70 -13.63
N VAL A 315 12.50 -4.89 -13.33
CA VAL A 315 11.79 -6.14 -13.65
C VAL A 315 10.57 -5.93 -14.50
N ALA A 316 10.27 -6.89 -15.37
CA ALA A 316 9.00 -7.01 -16.06
C ALA A 316 8.49 -8.46 -16.01
N ALA A 317 7.23 -8.63 -15.64
CA ALA A 317 6.54 -9.91 -15.72
C ALA A 317 6.03 -10.16 -17.16
N ILE A 318 6.07 -11.42 -17.59
CA ILE A 318 5.72 -11.90 -18.93
C ILE A 318 4.64 -12.98 -18.75
N PRO A 319 3.35 -12.61 -18.78
CA PRO A 319 2.24 -13.53 -18.53
C PRO A 319 2.27 -14.76 -19.46
N GLY A 320 2.06 -15.95 -18.91
CA GLY A 320 1.95 -17.20 -19.69
C GLY A 320 3.27 -17.74 -20.27
N HIS A 321 4.41 -17.13 -19.94
CA HIS A 321 5.73 -17.53 -20.47
C HIS A 321 6.65 -18.21 -19.45
N GLY A 322 6.15 -18.51 -18.25
CA GLY A 322 6.83 -19.28 -17.22
C GLY A 322 6.41 -20.75 -17.21
N SER A 323 6.83 -21.46 -16.18
CA SER A 323 6.47 -22.86 -15.91
C SER A 323 5.01 -22.95 -15.48
N ALA A 324 4.28 -23.96 -15.95
CA ALA A 324 2.88 -24.22 -15.59
C ALA A 324 1.96 -22.99 -15.74
N ASP A 325 2.07 -22.29 -16.88
CA ASP A 325 1.31 -21.09 -17.26
C ASP A 325 1.48 -19.88 -16.30
N GLN A 326 2.44 -19.94 -15.39
CA GLN A 326 2.83 -18.79 -14.55
C GLN A 326 3.50 -17.70 -15.42
N PRO A 327 3.50 -16.44 -14.97
CA PRO A 327 4.36 -15.43 -15.57
C PRO A 327 5.84 -15.80 -15.44
N ALA A 328 6.61 -15.66 -16.53
CA ALA A 328 8.05 -15.50 -16.39
C ALA A 328 8.36 -14.08 -15.93
N VAL A 329 9.53 -13.85 -15.33
CA VAL A 329 10.00 -12.50 -14.99
C VAL A 329 11.41 -12.32 -15.51
N VAL A 330 11.63 -11.21 -16.20
CA VAL A 330 12.96 -10.76 -16.62
C VAL A 330 13.37 -9.61 -15.72
N MET A 331 14.61 -9.67 -15.21
CA MET A 331 15.26 -8.62 -14.45
C MET A 331 16.47 -8.11 -15.23
N THR A 332 16.42 -6.88 -15.72
CA THR A 332 17.61 -6.22 -16.29
C THR A 332 18.51 -5.71 -15.17
N ILE A 333 19.82 -5.84 -15.33
CA ILE A 333 20.85 -5.32 -14.42
C ILE A 333 22.05 -4.81 -15.22
N GLN A 334 22.88 -3.97 -14.59
CA GLN A 334 24.15 -3.51 -15.17
C GLN A 334 25.28 -3.61 -14.15
N LYS A 335 26.52 -3.67 -14.62
CA LYS A 335 27.69 -3.53 -13.75
C LYS A 335 28.02 -2.05 -13.60
N HIS A 336 28.14 -1.57 -12.36
CA HIS A 336 28.78 -0.30 -12.05
C HIS A 336 30.29 -0.53 -11.97
N LEU A 337 31.06 0.22 -12.76
CA LEU A 337 32.48 -0.05 -13.02
C LEU A 337 33.43 0.79 -12.13
N GLY A 338 32.96 1.24 -10.97
CA GLY A 338 33.80 1.80 -9.91
C GLY A 338 34.26 3.25 -10.09
N VAL A 339 33.90 3.92 -11.19
CA VAL A 339 34.23 5.33 -11.45
C VAL A 339 32.96 6.06 -11.92
N SER A 340 32.66 7.22 -11.33
CA SER A 340 31.47 8.02 -11.69
C SER A 340 30.19 7.15 -11.73
N ASP A 341 29.24 7.48 -12.59
CA ASP A 341 28.10 6.64 -12.98
C ASP A 341 28.44 5.83 -14.24
N HIS A 342 29.62 5.18 -14.27
CA HIS A 342 30.07 4.35 -15.40
C HIS A 342 29.45 2.95 -15.34
N TYR A 343 28.57 2.66 -16.29
CA TYR A 343 27.89 1.37 -16.39
C TYR A 343 28.33 0.57 -17.61
N SER A 344 28.34 -0.76 -17.48
CA SER A 344 28.51 -1.68 -18.60
C SER A 344 27.32 -1.67 -19.57
N GLY A 345 27.42 -2.47 -20.64
CA GLY A 345 26.22 -2.95 -21.34
C GLY A 345 25.25 -3.71 -20.43
N LEU A 346 24.08 -4.03 -20.97
CA LEU A 346 22.97 -4.61 -20.21
C LEU A 346 23.11 -6.13 -20.03
N TYR A 347 22.77 -6.59 -18.84
CA TYR A 347 22.64 -8.00 -18.49
C TYR A 347 21.20 -8.26 -18.05
N TYR A 348 20.80 -9.52 -18.03
CA TYR A 348 19.54 -9.90 -17.41
C TYR A 348 19.62 -11.20 -16.65
N LEU A 349 18.69 -11.35 -15.69
CA LEU A 349 18.30 -12.63 -15.14
C LEU A 349 16.87 -12.95 -15.56
N ARG A 350 16.53 -14.23 -15.58
CA ARG A 350 15.17 -14.71 -15.84
C ARG A 350 14.75 -15.75 -14.81
N THR A 351 13.52 -15.67 -14.37
CA THR A 351 12.82 -16.74 -13.63
C THR A 351 11.60 -17.18 -14.42
N ASN A 352 11.31 -18.48 -14.37
CA ASN A 352 10.09 -19.07 -14.92
C ASN A 352 9.15 -19.58 -13.80
N ASP A 353 9.52 -19.41 -12.53
CA ASP A 353 8.81 -19.99 -11.37
C ASP A 353 8.51 -18.93 -10.29
N LEU A 354 8.31 -17.68 -10.75
CA LEU A 354 8.03 -16.52 -9.92
C LEU A 354 9.11 -16.25 -8.86
N GLY A 355 10.37 -16.39 -9.26
CA GLY A 355 11.52 -15.98 -8.48
C GLY A 355 12.01 -17.00 -7.46
N GLN A 356 11.51 -18.25 -7.50
CA GLN A 356 12.06 -19.34 -6.71
C GLN A 356 13.47 -19.71 -7.22
N THR A 357 13.65 -19.75 -8.53
CA THR A 357 14.94 -19.94 -9.19
C THR A 357 15.18 -18.88 -10.26
N TRP A 358 16.44 -18.51 -10.44
CA TRP A 358 16.87 -17.51 -11.43
C TRP A 358 18.00 -18.07 -12.29
N THR A 359 17.94 -17.79 -13.58
CA THR A 359 19.00 -18.04 -14.56
C THR A 359 19.68 -16.73 -14.90
N GLY A 360 21.01 -16.74 -15.07
CA GLY A 360 21.84 -15.55 -15.29
C GLY A 360 22.64 -15.15 -14.04
N PRO A 361 23.29 -13.96 -14.04
CA PRO A 361 23.22 -12.92 -15.07
C PRO A 361 23.81 -13.34 -16.42
N THR A 362 23.12 -12.98 -17.50
CA THR A 362 23.55 -13.20 -18.89
C THR A 362 23.66 -11.86 -19.60
N GLU A 363 24.78 -11.61 -20.28
CA GLU A 363 24.95 -10.41 -21.10
C GLU A 363 23.95 -10.42 -22.25
N ILE A 364 23.39 -9.27 -22.60
CA ILE A 364 22.52 -9.11 -23.76
C ILE A 364 23.37 -8.50 -24.88
N PRO A 365 23.84 -9.27 -25.88
CA PRO A 365 24.74 -8.76 -26.91
C PRO A 365 24.17 -7.57 -27.68
N GLU A 366 22.87 -7.58 -27.95
CA GLU A 366 22.17 -6.50 -28.64
C GLU A 366 22.16 -5.20 -27.84
N LEU A 367 22.26 -5.31 -26.51
CA LEU A 367 22.31 -4.26 -25.50
C LEU A 367 23.69 -4.06 -24.86
N ALA A 368 24.74 -4.63 -25.46
CA ALA A 368 26.12 -4.38 -25.06
C ALA A 368 26.50 -2.91 -25.28
N SER A 369 27.49 -2.45 -24.52
CA SER A 369 28.10 -1.13 -24.77
C SER A 369 28.80 -1.10 -26.13
N ARG A 370 28.75 0.05 -26.80
CA ARG A 370 29.36 0.26 -28.12
C ARG A 370 30.53 1.23 -28.00
N PRO A 371 31.62 1.06 -28.78
CA PRO A 371 32.67 2.05 -28.83
C PRO A 371 32.16 3.37 -29.44
N GLY A 372 32.59 4.49 -28.89
CA GLY A 372 32.44 5.83 -29.46
C GLY A 372 33.74 6.35 -30.08
N GLU A 373 33.77 7.64 -30.37
CA GLU A 373 34.97 8.31 -30.89
C GLU A 373 36.02 8.46 -29.78
N ASN A 374 37.31 8.62 -30.12
CA ASN A 374 38.37 8.96 -29.15
C ASN A 374 38.47 8.04 -27.92
N GLY A 375 38.12 6.76 -28.05
CA GLY A 375 38.13 5.80 -26.94
C GLY A 375 36.93 5.93 -25.99
N GLU A 376 35.88 6.62 -26.40
CA GLU A 376 34.62 6.69 -25.66
C GLU A 376 33.91 5.33 -25.61
N THR A 377 33.07 5.15 -24.59
CA THR A 377 32.13 4.03 -24.49
C THR A 377 30.70 4.58 -24.43
N ILE A 378 29.78 3.99 -25.18
CA ILE A 378 28.36 4.35 -25.21
C ILE A 378 27.54 3.18 -24.68
N ALA A 379 26.69 3.41 -23.68
CA ALA A 379 25.86 2.36 -23.09
C ALA A 379 24.40 2.83 -22.94
N ALA A 380 23.46 1.89 -23.07
CA ALA A 380 22.08 2.10 -22.65
C ALA A 380 22.01 1.91 -21.12
N CYS A 381 21.62 2.96 -20.40
CA CYS A 381 21.52 2.99 -18.94
C CYS A 381 20.09 3.29 -18.49
N ASP A 382 19.82 3.14 -17.19
CA ASP A 382 18.50 3.35 -16.57
C ASP A 382 17.36 2.58 -17.26
N VAL A 383 17.71 1.44 -17.87
CA VAL A 383 16.78 0.67 -18.68
C VAL A 383 15.68 0.09 -17.81
N THR A 384 14.43 0.43 -18.14
CA THR A 384 13.23 -0.05 -17.48
C THR A 384 12.41 -0.89 -18.46
N PRO A 385 12.29 -2.21 -18.24
CA PRO A 385 11.45 -3.08 -19.07
C PRO A 385 9.98 -2.98 -18.67
N GLY A 386 9.07 -3.10 -19.64
CA GLY A 386 7.62 -3.17 -19.43
C GLY A 386 6.95 -4.08 -20.45
N TRP A 387 5.92 -4.83 -20.03
CA TRP A 387 5.17 -5.74 -20.88
C TRP A 387 4.15 -5.00 -21.75
N LEU A 388 4.09 -5.35 -23.04
CA LEU A 388 3.11 -4.85 -24.00
C LEU A 388 2.11 -5.95 -24.35
N THR A 389 0.93 -5.91 -23.73
CA THR A 389 -0.11 -6.94 -23.92
C THR A 389 -0.53 -7.13 -25.38
N HIS A 390 -0.57 -6.07 -26.19
CA HIS A 390 -1.04 -6.14 -27.58
C HIS A 390 -0.05 -6.85 -28.52
N SER A 391 1.25 -6.82 -28.22
CA SER A 391 2.30 -7.41 -29.06
C SER A 391 2.96 -8.63 -28.42
N GLU A 392 2.62 -8.94 -27.18
CA GLU A 392 3.21 -10.01 -26.37
C GLU A 392 4.74 -9.91 -26.29
N LYS A 393 5.25 -8.69 -26.13
CA LYS A 393 6.69 -8.40 -26.03
C LYS A 393 6.98 -7.51 -24.82
N ILE A 394 8.22 -7.54 -24.36
CA ILE A 394 8.73 -6.49 -23.47
C ILE A 394 9.25 -5.34 -24.33
N LEU A 395 8.96 -4.10 -23.94
CA LEU A 395 9.64 -2.90 -24.36
C LEU A 395 10.55 -2.43 -23.22
N ALA A 396 11.84 -2.31 -23.48
CA ALA A 396 12.83 -1.79 -22.56
C ALA A 396 13.26 -0.41 -23.02
N ILE A 397 13.05 0.60 -22.17
CA ILE A 397 13.35 2.01 -22.47
C ILE A 397 14.42 2.48 -21.49
N GLY A 398 15.47 3.13 -22.00
CA GLY A 398 16.52 3.75 -21.20
C GLY A 398 17.10 4.97 -21.89
N VAL A 399 18.29 5.38 -21.42
CA VAL A 399 19.01 6.54 -21.91
C VAL A 399 20.39 6.13 -22.41
N LYS A 400 20.83 6.68 -23.54
CA LYS A 400 22.19 6.52 -24.03
C LYS A 400 23.10 7.41 -23.21
N LEU A 401 24.08 6.85 -22.51
CA LEU A 401 25.14 7.60 -21.85
C LEU A 401 26.47 7.38 -22.55
N ARG A 402 27.32 8.41 -22.53
CA ARG A 402 28.68 8.38 -23.06
C ARG A 402 29.70 8.53 -21.95
N TYR A 403 30.78 7.77 -22.05
CA TYR A 403 31.88 7.78 -21.10
C TYR A 403 33.19 8.02 -21.84
N GLY A 404 34.08 8.81 -21.24
CA GLY A 404 35.45 8.98 -21.72
C GLY A 404 36.33 7.76 -21.42
N PRO A 405 37.60 7.78 -21.86
CA PRO A 405 38.52 6.65 -21.68
C PRO A 405 38.80 6.26 -20.22
N LYS A 406 38.51 7.14 -19.25
CA LYS A 406 38.68 6.85 -17.81
C LYS A 406 37.35 6.55 -17.12
N GLY A 407 36.24 6.44 -17.86
CA GLY A 407 34.90 6.16 -17.33
C GLY A 407 34.15 7.38 -16.82
N GLU A 408 34.68 8.59 -17.00
CA GLU A 408 33.97 9.82 -16.68
C GLU A 408 32.80 10.03 -17.64
N GLN A 409 31.62 10.37 -17.13
CA GLN A 409 30.45 10.64 -17.96
C GLN A 409 30.65 11.95 -18.76
N LEU A 410 30.34 11.90 -20.05
CA LEU A 410 30.47 13.02 -20.98
C LEU A 410 29.11 13.67 -21.23
N VAL A 411 28.71 14.58 -20.35
CA VAL A 411 27.37 15.20 -20.39
C VAL A 411 27.19 16.24 -21.50
N ASP A 412 28.26 16.94 -21.89
CA ASP A 412 28.21 18.05 -22.86
C ASP A 412 28.32 17.58 -24.33
N LYS A 413 28.48 16.27 -24.55
CA LYS A 413 28.55 15.71 -25.91
C LYS A 413 27.14 15.60 -26.50
N PRO A 414 26.94 15.98 -27.78
CA PRO A 414 25.67 15.76 -28.45
C PRO A 414 25.25 14.29 -28.35
N LYS A 415 23.97 14.06 -28.07
CA LYS A 415 23.35 12.73 -27.97
C LYS A 415 23.74 11.89 -26.74
N SER A 416 24.43 12.45 -25.76
CA SER A 416 24.76 11.78 -24.49
C SER A 416 23.58 11.49 -23.56
N HIS A 417 22.35 11.79 -23.99
CA HIS A 417 21.11 11.48 -23.26
C HIS A 417 19.95 11.17 -24.22
N GLU A 418 20.24 10.66 -25.44
CA GLU A 418 19.17 10.22 -26.34
C GLU A 418 18.42 9.01 -25.76
N CYS A 419 17.15 8.85 -26.13
CA CYS A 419 16.41 7.64 -25.81
C CYS A 419 17.09 6.40 -26.44
N ALA A 420 17.25 5.35 -25.66
CA ALA A 420 17.59 4.01 -26.11
C ALA A 420 16.37 3.11 -25.88
N TYR A 421 16.03 2.24 -26.83
CA TYR A 421 15.00 1.25 -26.59
C TYR A 421 15.29 -0.06 -27.30
N ALA A 422 14.87 -1.16 -26.69
CA ALA A 422 14.91 -2.48 -27.28
C ALA A 422 13.61 -3.21 -26.98
N THR A 423 13.29 -4.23 -27.77
CA THR A 423 12.20 -5.15 -27.48
C THR A 423 12.74 -6.54 -27.20
N TYR A 424 12.06 -7.27 -26.32
CA TYR A 424 12.34 -8.68 -26.07
C TYR A 424 11.13 -9.52 -26.46
N ASP A 425 11.38 -10.51 -27.32
CA ASP A 425 10.42 -11.50 -27.76
C ASP A 425 10.56 -12.76 -26.89
N PRO A 426 9.60 -13.03 -25.99
CA PRO A 426 9.68 -14.18 -25.09
C PRO A 426 9.46 -15.53 -25.79
N LYS A 427 8.93 -15.56 -27.02
CA LYS A 427 8.77 -16.80 -27.80
C LYS A 427 10.08 -17.21 -28.47
N ALA A 428 10.82 -16.21 -28.96
CA ALA A 428 12.12 -16.43 -29.60
C ALA A 428 13.30 -16.38 -28.61
N ASP A 429 13.05 -15.91 -27.38
CA ASP A 429 14.07 -15.60 -26.37
C ASP A 429 15.17 -14.67 -26.91
N LYS A 430 14.75 -13.58 -27.56
CA LYS A 430 15.64 -12.66 -28.28
C LYS A 430 15.34 -11.20 -28.00
N TRP A 431 16.42 -10.42 -27.86
CA TRP A 431 16.39 -8.97 -27.81
C TRP A 431 16.62 -8.36 -29.18
N THR A 432 16.09 -7.16 -29.42
CA THR A 432 16.51 -6.31 -30.54
C THR A 432 17.65 -5.39 -30.10
N ALA A 433 18.44 -4.91 -31.06
CA ALA A 433 19.42 -3.86 -30.80
C ALA A 433 18.75 -2.53 -30.44
N TRP A 434 19.43 -1.73 -29.59
CA TRP A 434 19.01 -0.39 -29.14
C TRP A 434 19.61 0.77 -29.93
#